data_AF-A0A2Z2P4P2-F1
#
_entry.id   AF-A0A2Z2P4P2-F1
#
_cell.length_a   1.000
_cell.length_b   1.000
_cell.length_c   1.000
_cell.angle_alpha   90.00
_cell.angle_beta   90.00
_cell.angle_gamma   90.00
#
_symmetry.space_group_name_H-M   'P 1'
#
loop_
_entity.id
_entity.type
_entity.pdbx_description
1 polymer ?
#
loop_
_entity_poly.entity_id
_entity_poly.type
_entity_poly.pdbx_seq_one_letter_code
_entity_poly.pdbx_strand_id
1 'polypeptide(L)'
;MNKQQQDFLERLALRIPPLFEAIAQGNVKSEYIMGVRDVSGRQVRLKLVAEVVDCGANPLATHSQMQPTRESRLRSVDMGGQGDDSNKAATTDKR
;
A
#
# COMPACT_ATOMS: atom_id res chain seq x y z
N MET A 1 -33.11 -16.81 10.34
CA MET A 1 -32.72 -15.82 11.37
C MET A 1 -33.65 -15.99 12.55
N ASN A 2 -33.14 -16.11 13.78
CA ASN A 2 -34.02 -16.11 14.95
C ASN A 2 -34.34 -14.67 15.40
N LYS A 3 -35.39 -14.49 16.20
CA LYS A 3 -35.84 -13.18 16.66
C LYS A 3 -34.75 -12.39 17.40
N GLN A 4 -33.96 -13.07 18.22
CA GLN A 4 -32.87 -12.45 18.96
C GLN A 4 -31.75 -11.90 18.06
N GLN A 5 -31.42 -12.62 16.97
CA GLN A 5 -30.46 -12.17 15.97
C GLN A 5 -30.99 -10.98 15.18
N GLN A 6 -32.27 -11.01 14.82
CA GLN A 6 -32.93 -9.89 14.16
C GLN A 6 -32.92 -8.63 15.03
N ASP A 7 -33.39 -8.73 16.28
CA ASP A 7 -33.41 -7.61 17.24
C ASP A 7 -32.00 -7.04 17.46
N PHE A 8 -30.99 -7.91 17.47
CA PHE A 8 -29.59 -7.50 17.58
C PHE A 8 -29.12 -6.70 16.37
N LEU A 9 -29.41 -7.17 15.15
CA LEU A 9 -29.04 -6.49 13.92
C LEU A 9 -29.79 -5.15 13.75
N GLU A 10 -31.06 -5.09 14.13
CA GLU A 10 -31.84 -3.85 14.12
C GLU A 10 -31.23 -2.80 15.06
N ARG A 11 -30.81 -3.20 16.26
CA ARG A 11 -30.09 -2.30 17.19
C ARG A 11 -28.74 -1.84 16.64
N LEU A 12 -28.05 -2.69 15.87
CA LEU A 12 -26.79 -2.31 15.22
C LEU A 12 -27.01 -1.33 14.08
N ALA A 13 -28.07 -1.49 13.29
CA ALA A 13 -28.40 -0.59 12.21
C ALA A 13 -28.57 0.86 12.72
N LEU A 14 -29.15 1.04 13.91
CA LEU A 14 -29.27 2.36 14.55
C LEU A 14 -27.93 3.01 14.93
N ARG A 15 -26.83 2.24 14.99
CA ARG A 15 -25.49 2.75 15.32
C ARG A 15 -24.67 3.13 14.10
N ILE A 16 -25.12 2.78 12.90
CA ILE A 16 -24.41 3.08 11.65
C ILE A 16 -24.45 4.58 11.31
N PRO A 17 -25.60 5.29 11.35
CA PRO A 17 -25.63 6.71 10.96
C PRO A 17 -24.67 7.62 11.74
N PRO A 18 -24.57 7.54 13.09
CA PRO A 18 -23.63 8.36 13.85
C PRO A 18 -22.15 8.15 13.48
N LEU A 19 -21.79 6.95 13.01
CA LEU A 19 -20.43 6.68 12.55
C LEU A 19 -20.11 7.49 11.29
N PHE A 20 -21.04 7.56 10.34
CA PHE A 20 -20.88 8.36 9.14
C PHE A 20 -20.97 9.86 9.41
N GLU A 21 -21.83 10.29 10.34
CA GLU A 21 -21.88 11.70 10.78
C GLU A 21 -20.52 12.15 11.34
N ALA A 22 -19.85 11.31 12.13
CA ALA A 22 -18.50 11.60 12.61
C ALA A 22 -17.50 11.75 11.46
N ILE A 23 -17.58 10.92 10.41
CA ILE A 23 -16.74 11.09 9.21
C ILE A 23 -17.06 12.40 8.50
N ALA A 24 -18.34 12.74 8.34
CA ALA A 24 -18.79 13.97 7.71
C ALA A 24 -18.33 15.23 8.46
N GLN A 25 -18.07 15.14 9.76
CA GLN A 25 -17.45 16.19 10.58
C GLN A 25 -15.94 16.35 10.37
N GLY A 26 -15.33 15.57 9.46
CA GLY A 26 -13.91 15.63 9.12
C GLY A 26 -13.04 14.59 9.82
N ASN A 27 -13.63 13.63 10.56
CA ASN A 27 -12.85 12.53 11.11
C ASN A 27 -12.47 11.53 10.02
N VAL A 28 -11.22 11.08 10.01
CA VAL A 28 -10.74 10.03 9.07
C VAL A 28 -11.26 8.65 9.47
N LYS A 29 -11.60 8.46 10.75
CA LYS A 29 -12.05 7.20 11.32
C LYS A 29 -13.01 7.42 12.47
N SER A 30 -14.02 6.56 12.58
CA SER A 30 -14.98 6.51 13.70
C SER A 30 -15.22 5.07 14.12
N GLU A 31 -15.33 4.82 15.43
CA GLU A 31 -15.51 3.48 15.98
C GLU A 31 -16.67 3.45 16.99
N TYR A 32 -17.47 2.40 16.93
CA TYR A 32 -18.50 2.10 17.93
C TYR A 32 -18.26 0.71 18.53
N ILE A 33 -18.05 0.66 19.85
CA ILE A 33 -17.82 -0.60 20.57
C ILE A 33 -19.18 -1.23 20.90
N MET A 34 -19.45 -2.39 20.30
CA MET A 34 -20.67 -3.15 20.58
C MET A 34 -20.61 -3.84 21.94
N GLY A 35 -19.40 -4.24 22.36
CA GLY A 35 -19.17 -4.85 23.66
C GLY A 35 -17.86 -5.63 23.72
N VAL A 36 -17.58 -6.18 24.90
CA VAL A 36 -16.45 -7.07 25.17
C VAL A 36 -17.01 -8.36 25.76
N ARG A 37 -16.50 -9.51 25.31
CA ARG A 37 -16.89 -10.83 25.80
C ARG A 37 -15.66 -11.69 26.02
N ASP A 38 -15.70 -12.57 27.00
CA ASP A 38 -14.72 -13.64 27.13
C ASP A 38 -15.10 -14.78 26.18
N VAL A 39 -14.15 -15.21 25.35
CA VAL A 39 -14.27 -16.36 24.48
C VAL A 39 -13.03 -17.22 24.66
N SER A 40 -13.20 -18.39 25.27
CA SER A 40 -12.12 -19.36 25.51
C SER A 40 -10.93 -18.77 26.30
N GLY A 41 -11.21 -17.96 27.32
CA GLY A 41 -10.19 -17.32 28.16
C GLY A 41 -9.52 -16.12 27.50
N ARG A 42 -10.11 -15.60 26.42
CA ARG A 42 -9.62 -14.42 25.70
C ARG A 42 -10.69 -13.33 25.76
N GLN A 43 -10.31 -12.11 26.15
CA GLN A 43 -11.18 -10.95 25.97
C GLN A 43 -11.25 -10.57 24.49
N VAL A 44 -12.45 -10.64 23.94
CA VAL A 44 -12.76 -10.27 22.56
C VAL A 44 -13.61 -9.01 22.57
N ARG A 45 -13.12 -7.94 21.93
CA ARG A 45 -13.88 -6.71 21.69
C ARG A 45 -14.51 -6.76 20.31
N LEU A 46 -15.81 -6.53 20.24
CA LEU A 46 -16.55 -6.38 19.00
C LEU A 46 -16.84 -4.90 18.74
N LYS A 47 -16.52 -4.41 17.55
CA LYS A 47 -16.71 -3.01 17.16
C LYS A 47 -17.19 -2.85 15.71
N LEU A 48 -17.93 -1.78 15.45
CA LEU A 48 -18.19 -1.23 14.11
C LEU A 48 -17.17 -0.13 13.83
N VAL A 49 -16.70 -0.04 12.60
CA VAL A 49 -15.71 0.96 12.17
C VAL A 49 -16.18 1.57 10.87
N ALA A 50 -16.18 2.91 10.81
CA ALA A 50 -16.24 3.67 9.57
C ALA A 50 -14.87 4.32 9.35
N GLU A 51 -14.31 4.19 8.16
CA GLU A 51 -13.03 4.79 7.79
C GLU A 51 -13.11 5.37 6.37
N VAL A 52 -12.43 6.50 6.17
CA VAL A 52 -12.31 7.10 4.84
C VAL A 52 -11.41 6.21 3.99
N VAL A 53 -11.93 5.73 2.86
CA VAL A 53 -11.22 4.84 1.93
C VAL A 53 -10.62 5.58 0.72
N ASP A 54 -10.95 6.86 0.56
CA ASP A 54 -10.45 7.64 -0.56
C ASP A 54 -8.97 7.96 -0.37
N CYS A 55 -8.17 7.61 -1.39
CA CYS A 55 -6.83 8.15 -1.60
C CYS A 55 -6.96 9.63 -1.99
N GLY A 56 -7.31 10.51 -1.05
CA GLY A 56 -7.07 11.94 -1.24
C GLY A 56 -5.62 12.10 -1.66
N ALA A 57 -5.37 12.80 -2.79
CA ALA A 57 -4.06 12.91 -3.41
C ALA A 57 -3.00 13.14 -2.34
N ASN A 58 -2.04 12.22 -2.22
CA ASN A 58 -0.96 12.36 -1.25
C ASN A 58 -0.31 13.72 -1.54
N PRO A 59 -0.38 14.71 -0.64
CA PRO A 59 0.15 16.05 -0.90
C PRO A 59 1.68 16.01 -1.08
N LEU A 60 2.33 14.88 -0.76
CA LEU A 60 3.74 14.62 -1.00
C LEU A 60 4.02 13.99 -2.39
N ALA A 61 3.02 13.47 -3.09
CA ALA A 61 3.20 12.89 -4.42
C ALA A 61 3.47 13.97 -5.49
N THR A 62 3.03 15.21 -5.28
CA THR A 62 3.31 16.36 -6.15
C THR A 62 4.72 16.94 -5.97
N HIS A 63 5.43 16.61 -4.89
CA HIS A 63 6.82 17.06 -4.68
C HIS A 63 7.89 16.15 -5.32
N SER A 64 7.55 14.91 -5.68
CA SER A 64 8.51 13.95 -6.24
C SER A 64 8.73 14.06 -7.76
N GLN A 65 8.17 15.07 -8.44
CA GLN A 65 8.37 15.29 -9.89
C GLN A 65 9.42 16.37 -10.22
N MET A 66 10.33 16.72 -9.29
CA MET A 66 11.56 17.41 -9.69
C MET A 66 12.58 16.38 -10.19
N GLN A 67 12.52 16.09 -11.50
CA GLN A 67 13.61 15.47 -12.22
C GLN A 67 14.42 16.51 -13.02
N PRO A 68 15.73 16.24 -13.21
CA PRO A 68 16.79 17.26 -13.15
C PRO A 68 17.12 17.92 -14.48
N THR A 69 17.72 19.12 -14.40
CA THR A 69 18.25 19.89 -15.53
C THR A 69 19.23 19.08 -16.41
N ARG A 70 19.10 19.27 -17.73
CA ARG A 70 19.74 18.53 -18.84
C ARG A 70 21.27 18.68 -18.99
N GLU A 71 22.05 18.77 -17.91
CA GLU A 71 23.48 19.12 -18.00
C GLU A 71 24.50 17.99 -17.73
N SER A 72 24.08 16.72 -17.66
CA SER A 72 24.99 15.60 -17.31
C SER A 72 25.33 14.62 -18.46
N ARG A 73 25.26 15.02 -19.73
CA ARG A 73 25.61 14.14 -20.89
C ARG A 73 26.91 14.48 -21.62
N LEU A 74 27.80 15.29 -21.05
CA LEU A 74 29.12 15.53 -21.61
C LEU A 74 30.17 15.18 -20.56
N ARG A 75 31.13 14.32 -20.96
CA ARG A 75 32.11 13.55 -20.14
C ARG A 75 31.54 12.16 -19.86
N SER A 76 32.03 11.07 -20.43
CA SER A 76 33.42 10.78 -20.81
C SER A 76 33.44 9.36 -21.41
N VAL A 77 33.99 9.16 -22.61
CA VAL A 77 34.93 8.05 -22.92
C VAL A 77 35.73 8.46 -24.17
N ASP A 78 36.99 8.81 -23.95
CA ASP A 78 38.04 8.87 -24.97
C ASP A 78 39.22 8.05 -24.42
N MET A 79 39.85 7.27 -25.32
CA MET A 79 41.20 6.68 -25.26
C MET A 79 41.56 5.56 -24.26
N GLY A 80 41.97 4.42 -24.81
CA GLY A 80 42.79 3.41 -24.16
C GLY A 80 43.03 2.18 -25.04
N GLY A 81 44.14 2.15 -25.78
CA GLY A 81 44.53 1.03 -26.64
C GLY A 81 45.51 0.03 -26.00
N GLN A 82 45.72 -1.06 -26.76
CA GLN A 82 46.98 -1.79 -26.99
C GLN A 82 47.30 -3.08 -26.18
N GLY A 83 47.70 -4.13 -26.93
CA GLY A 83 48.46 -5.32 -26.51
C GLY A 83 47.59 -6.56 -26.23
N ASP A 84 47.29 -7.44 -27.19
CA ASP A 84 48.16 -8.45 -27.85
C ASP A 84 48.53 -9.62 -26.90
N ASP A 85 47.91 -10.78 -27.12
CA ASP A 85 48.50 -12.06 -26.75
C ASP A 85 47.98 -13.18 -27.68
N SER A 86 48.91 -13.68 -28.48
CA SER A 86 48.73 -14.72 -29.49
C SER A 86 49.11 -16.08 -28.92
N ASN A 87 48.30 -17.14 -29.09
CA ASN A 87 48.87 -18.48 -29.34
C ASN A 87 47.89 -19.58 -29.81
N LYS A 88 48.30 -20.23 -30.91
CA LYS A 88 48.17 -21.65 -31.32
C LYS A 88 46.76 -22.22 -31.65
N ALA A 89 46.50 -22.52 -32.93
CA ALA A 89 46.83 -23.76 -33.69
C ALA A 89 45.79 -24.88 -33.43
N ALA A 90 45.31 -25.72 -34.35
CA ALA A 90 45.59 -26.01 -35.76
C ALA A 90 44.36 -26.73 -36.38
N THR A 91 44.23 -26.63 -37.70
CA THR A 91 43.78 -27.61 -38.70
C THR A 91 43.04 -28.89 -38.22
N THR A 92 41.92 -29.28 -38.86
CA THR A 92 41.83 -30.33 -39.93
C THR A 92 40.38 -30.84 -40.13
N ASP A 93 39.98 -30.93 -41.41
CA ASP A 93 39.23 -32.01 -42.10
C ASP A 93 37.74 -32.36 -41.86
N LYS A 94 37.10 -32.56 -43.04
CA LYS A 94 36.08 -33.56 -43.43
C LYS A 94 34.67 -33.37 -42.83
N ARG A 95 33.58 -33.36 -43.61
CA ARG A 95 33.25 -34.06 -44.87
C ARG A 95 32.08 -33.34 -45.55
#